data_AF-A0A446C8C4-F1
#
_entry.id   AF-A0A446C8C4-F1
#
_cell.length_a   1.000
_cell.length_b   1.000
_cell.length_c   1.000
_cell.angle_alpha   90.00
_cell.angle_beta   90.00
_cell.angle_gamma   90.00
#
_symmetry.space_group_name_H-M   'P 1'
#
loop_
_entity.id
_entity.type
_entity.pdbx_description
1 polymer ?
#
loop_
_entity_poly.entity_id
_entity_poly.type
_entity_poly.pdbx_seq_one_letter_code
_entity_poly.pdbx_strand_id
1 'polypeptide(L)' 'MNNDELDQAYTGMAQALSRVGEVQAPLFLSILSLSLLARLPDATEAAALLAQAEAACLANGPVANCSAAPTTSPT' A
#
# COMPACT_ATOMS: atom_id res chain seq x y z
N MET A 1 11.69 -8.13 15.29
CA MET A 1 10.71 -7.06 15.51
C MET A 1 9.52 -7.67 16.21
N ASN A 2 9.13 -7.12 17.35
CA ASN A 2 7.99 -7.58 18.14
C ASN A 2 6.67 -6.99 17.59
N ASN A 3 5.53 -7.55 18.01
CA ASN A 3 4.22 -7.07 17.56
C ASN A 3 4.00 -5.57 17.87
N ASP A 4 4.44 -5.09 19.04
CA ASP A 4 4.31 -3.67 19.42
C ASP A 4 5.11 -2.73 18.52
N GLU A 5 6.33 -3.13 18.15
CA GLU A 5 7.16 -2.34 17.23
C GLU A 5 6.54 -2.30 15.83
N LEU A 6 5.92 -3.41 15.42
CA LEU A 6 5.22 -3.53 14.14
C LEU A 6 3.98 -2.64 14.09
N ASP A 7 3.18 -2.64 15.16
CA ASP A 7 2.00 -1.79 15.31
C ASP A 7 2.38 -0.30 15.28
N GLN A 8 3.47 0.06 15.96
CA GLN A 8 3.96 1.43 15.96
C GLN A 8 4.47 1.87 14.58
N ALA A 9 5.18 1.00 13.87
CA ALA A 9 5.62 1.27 12.49
C ALA A 9 4.43 1.41 11.54
N TYR A 10 3.41 0.56 11.68
CA TYR A 10 2.17 0.62 10.90
C TYR A 10 1.40 1.91 11.18
N THR A 11 1.26 2.30 12.44
CA THR A 11 0.62 3.56 12.85
C THR A 11 1.36 4.76 12.26
N GLY A 12 2.70 4.76 12.30
CA GLY A 12 3.53 5.81 11.71
C GLY A 12 3.33 5.92 10.19
N MET A 13 3.25 4.79 9.49
CA MET A 13 2.96 4.73 8.07
C MET A 13 1.56 5.29 7.74
N ALA A 14 0.53 4.89 8.48
CA ALA A 14 -0.83 5.38 8.29
C ALA A 14 -0.91 6.91 8.48
N GLN A 15 -0.26 7.44 9.52
CA GLN A 15 -0.20 8.88 9.76
C GLN A 15 0.57 9.62 8.66
N ALA A 16 1.64 9.03 8.12
CA ALA A 16 2.37 9.59 6.98
C ALA A 16 1.50 9.63 5.72
N LEU A 17 0.78 8.55 5.41
CA LEU A 17 -0.19 8.49 4.31
C LEU A 17 -1.28 9.55 4.45
N SER A 18 -1.84 9.75 5.64
CA SER A 18 -2.84 10.81 5.88
C SER A 18 -2.28 12.21 5.64
N ARG A 19 -1.00 12.47 5.96
CA ARG A 19 -0.35 13.76 5.70
C ARG A 19 -0.04 14.00 4.22
N VAL A 20 0.33 12.94 3.50
CA VAL A 20 0.65 12.98 2.07
C VAL A 20 -0.62 13.10 1.22
N GLY A 21 -1.73 12.52 1.69
CA GLY A 21 -3.03 12.56 1.02
C GLY A 21 -3.17 11.52 -0.10
N GLU A 22 -4.41 11.25 -0.50
CA GLU A 22 -4.77 10.15 -1.41
C GLU A 22 -4.12 10.26 -2.79
N VAL A 23 -3.94 11.48 -3.30
CA VAL A 23 -3.35 11.72 -4.63
C VAL A 23 -1.88 11.28 -4.70
N GLN A 24 -1.13 11.49 -3.62
CA GLN A 24 0.29 11.17 -3.55
C GLN A 24 0.57 9.83 -2.85
N ALA A 25 -0.43 9.18 -2.26
CA ALA A 25 -0.33 7.86 -1.66
C ALA A 25 0.37 6.81 -2.56
N PRO A 26 0.01 6.62 -3.84
CA PRO A 26 0.67 5.62 -4.69
C PRO A 26 2.16 5.94 -4.93
N LEU A 27 2.52 7.22 -5.05
CA LEU A 27 3.91 7.65 -5.20
C LEU A 27 4.71 7.42 -3.90
N PHE A 28 4.13 7.81 -2.76
CA PHE A 28 4.73 7.59 -1.44
C PHE A 28 5.00 6.10 -1.18
N LEU A 29 4.02 5.25 -1.46
CA LEU A 29 4.17 3.80 -1.32
C LEU A 29 5.24 3.26 -2.26
N SER A 30 5.31 3.73 -3.50
CA SER A 30 6.35 3.32 -4.46
C SER A 30 7.76 3.64 -3.94
N ILE A 31 7.96 4.83 -3.38
CA ILE A 31 9.26 5.26 -2.81
C ILE A 31 9.59 4.44 -1.55
N LEU A 32 8.62 4.24 -0.66
CA LEU A 32 8.80 3.44 0.55
C LEU A 32 9.16 2.00 0.20
N SER A 33 8.41 1.38 -0.72
CA SER A 33 8.68 0.03 -1.20
C SER A 33 10.08 -0.08 -1.81
N LEU A 34 10.47 0.82 -2.71
CA LEU A 34 11.81 0.80 -3.30
C LEU A 34 12.92 0.93 -2.23
N SER A 35 12.71 1.80 -1.24
CA SER A 35 13.65 1.99 -0.13
C SER A 35 13.77 0.74 0.75
N LEU A 36 12.68 0.00 0.93
CA LEU A 36 12.69 -1.29 1.64
C LEU A 36 13.37 -2.38 0.82
N LEU A 37 13.05 -2.49 -0.48
CA LEU A 37 13.66 -3.46 -1.40
C LEU A 37 15.19 -3.28 -1.47
N ALA A 38 15.68 -2.05 -1.50
CA ALA A 38 17.12 -1.77 -1.51
C ALA A 38 17.86 -2.22 -0.24
N ARG A 39 17.14 -2.51 0.85
CA ARG A 39 17.69 -2.99 2.12
C ARG A 39 17.63 -4.51 2.26
N LEU A 40 16.89 -5.21 1.39
CA LEU A 40 16.89 -6.66 1.36
C LEU A 40 18.26 -7.16 0.84
N PRO A 41 18.83 -8.19 1.48
CA PRO A 41 20.12 -8.74 1.06
C PRO A 41 20.02 -9.56 -0.23
N ASP A 42 18.81 -9.98 -0.65
CA ASP A 42 18.60 -10.91 -1.74
C ASP A 42 17.42 -10.50 -2.65
N ALA A 43 17.65 -10.56 -3.97
CA ALA A 43 16.67 -10.21 -4.99
C ALA A 43 15.57 -11.26 -5.15
N THR A 44 15.84 -12.53 -4.84
CA THR A 44 14.84 -13.60 -4.86
C THR A 44 13.84 -13.44 -3.73
N GLU A 45 14.30 -13.04 -2.54
CA GLU A 45 13.44 -12.72 -1.39
C GLU A 45 12.52 -11.53 -1.71
N ALA A 46 13.06 -10.48 -2.34
CA ALA A 46 12.27 -9.34 -2.81
C ALA A 46 11.19 -9.76 -3.83
N ALA A 47 11.54 -10.62 -4.79
CA ALA A 47 10.59 -11.14 -5.78
C ALA A 47 9.49 -12.00 -5.14
N ALA A 48 9.84 -12.81 -4.14
CA ALA A 48 8.86 -13.62 -3.40
C ALA A 48 7.88 -12.76 -2.58
N LEU A 49 8.35 -11.66 -1.99
CA LEU A 49 7.48 -10.71 -1.29
C LEU A 49 6.53 -9.98 -2.25
N LEU A 50 7.01 -9.60 -3.43
CA LEU A 50 6.19 -9.01 -4.49
C LEU A 50 5.09 -9.96 -4.95
N ALA A 51 5.43 -11.22 -5.25
CA ALA A 51 4.46 -12.23 -5.67
C ALA A 51 3.40 -12.51 -4.58
N GLN A 52 3.80 -12.52 -3.30
CA GLN A 52 2.85 -12.68 -2.20
C GLN A 52 1.90 -11.49 -2.07
N ALA A 53 2.40 -10.26 -2.20
CA ALA A 53 1.57 -9.06 -2.15
C ALA A 53 0.59 -9.01 -3.33
N GLU A 54 1.03 -9.36 -4.54
CA GLU A 54 0.18 -9.48 -5.72
C GLU A 54 -0.91 -10.54 -5.54
N ALA A 55 -0.53 -11.73 -5.09
CA ALA A 55 -1.48 -12.81 -4.80
C ALA A 55 -2.50 -12.39 -3.72
N ALA A 56 -2.10 -11.69 -2.67
CA ALA A 56 -3.00 -11.18 -1.65
C ALA A 56 -3.99 -10.15 -2.21
N CYS A 57 -3.52 -9.24 -3.08
CA CYS A 57 -4.38 -8.24 -3.73
C CYS A 57 -5.41 -8.89 -4.66
N LEU A 58 -4.99 -9.87 -5.46
CA LEU A 58 -5.85 -10.62 -6.36
C LEU A 58 -6.81 -11.55 -5.62
N ALA A 59 -6.37 -12.18 -4.53
CA ALA A 59 -7.19 -13.07 -3.70
C ALA A 59 -8.28 -12.32 -2.91
N ASN A 60 -8.05 -11.05 -2.57
CA ASN A 60 -9.07 -10.23 -1.91
C ASN A 60 -10.13 -9.67 -2.88
N GLY A 61 -9.99 -9.91 -4.19
CA GLY A 61 -10.94 -9.45 -5.21
C GLY A 61 -11.09 -7.92 -5.25
N PRO A 62 -11.74 -7.37 -6.28
CA PRO A 62 -12.01 -5.95 -6.32
C PRO A 62 -13.03 -5.62 -5.22
N VAL A 63 -12.57 -5.10 -4.09
CA VAL A 63 -13.41 -4.20 -3.30
C VAL A 63 -13.73 -3.03 -4.22
N ALA A 64 -14.93 -3.07 -4.79
CA ALA A 64 -15.44 -2.04 -5.68
C ALA A 64 -15.35 -0.67 -4.99
N ASN A 65 -14.30 0.10 -5.27
CA ASN A 65 -14.25 1.50 -4.86
C ASN A 65 -13.74 2.47 -5.95
N CYS A 66 -13.85 2.06 -7.21
CA CYS A 66 -13.84 2.98 -8.34
C CYS A 66 -15.17 2.88 -9.12
N SER A 67 -16.29 3.06 -8.42
CA SER A 67 -17.50 3.59 -9.07
C SER A 67 -17.67 5.02 -8.56
N ALA A 68 -16.91 5.94 -9.15
CA ALA A 68 -17.25 7.35 -9.08
C ALA A 68 -18.62 7.49 -9.76
N ALA A 69 -19.68 7.61 -8.97
CA ALA A 69 -20.98 7.99 -9.48
C ALA A 69 -20.84 9.36 -10.18
N PRO A 70 -21.20 9.52 -11.47
CA PRO A 70 -21.65 10.82 -11.92
C PRO A 70 -23.02 11.05 -11.30
N THR A 71 -23.04 11.71 -10.15
CA THR A 71 -24.22 12.44 -9.69
C THR A 71 -24.57 13.49 -10.75
N THR A 72 -25.61 13.23 -11.53
CA THR A 72 -26.37 14.28 -12.21
C THR A 72 -27.85 14.07 -11.94
N SER A 73 -28.32 14.69 -10.86
CA SER A 73 -29.74 15.03 -10.64
C SER A 73 -30.15 16.21 -11.54
N PRO A 74 -31.40 16.70 -11.48
CA PRO A 74 -32.59 16.25 -12.21
C PRO A 74 -33.07 17.31 -13.24
N THR A 75 -34.02 16.98 -14.10
CA THR A 75 -34.94 17.97 -14.70
C THR A 75 -36.29 17.33 -14.98
#